data_AF-A0A7Y0DCM9-F1
#
_entry.id   AF-A0A7Y0DCM9-F1
#
_cell.length_a   1.000
_cell.length_b   1.000
_cell.length_c   1.000
_cell.angle_alpha   90.00
_cell.angle_beta   90.00
_cell.angle_gamma   90.00
#
_symmetry.space_group_name_H-M   'P 1'
#
loop_
_entity.id
_entity.type
_entity.pdbx_description
1 polymer ?
#
loop_
_entity_poly.entity_id
_entity_poly.type
_entity_poly.pdbx_seq_one_letter_code
_entity_poly.pdbx_strand_id
1 'polypeptide(L)'
;MQDLQLIGVHEDGEHLLLSGAEGARFRMPVDEPLRAAIRHDRPRLGRLQTENDGGLRPRDVQALIRAGASAEETAERAGWPVEKVHRYEGPILAEREHVAGLAREARLRTRNGASTGTSAPTLSARVSERLKGRGVDPKEASWDSWRAEDGPWTVVLTFAAGGRQRQASWSFDLADRAV
;
A
#
# COMPACT_ATOMS: atom_id res chain seq x y z
N MET A 1 30.68 17.20 -5.59
CA MET A 1 30.91 15.96 -4.81
C MET A 1 32.40 15.72 -4.86
N GLN A 2 33.07 15.56 -3.72
CA GLN A 2 34.52 15.39 -3.66
C GLN A 2 34.82 13.90 -3.44
N ASP A 3 35.70 13.34 -4.27
CA ASP A 3 36.17 11.98 -4.09
C ASP A 3 37.24 11.92 -3.00
N LEU A 4 37.15 10.90 -2.15
CA LEU A 4 38.09 10.64 -1.06
C LEU A 4 38.88 9.37 -1.34
N GLN A 5 40.17 9.37 -1.03
CA GLN A 5 41.04 8.20 -1.13
C GLN A 5 41.33 7.62 0.24
N LEU A 6 41.17 6.31 0.39
CA LEU A 6 41.58 5.58 1.59
C LEU A 6 43.11 5.54 1.68
N ILE A 7 43.66 6.09 2.76
CA ILE A 7 45.12 6.17 2.99
C ILE A 7 45.59 5.28 4.13
N GLY A 8 44.70 4.75 4.96
CA GLY A 8 45.06 3.78 6.00
C GLY A 8 43.94 3.47 6.99
N VAL A 9 44.27 2.65 7.98
CA VAL A 9 43.44 2.36 9.15
C VAL A 9 44.07 3.07 10.35
N HIS A 10 43.25 3.73 11.16
CA HIS A 10 43.69 4.39 12.38
C HIS A 10 44.14 3.34 13.41
N GLU A 11 45.03 3.73 14.34
CA GLU A 11 45.64 2.81 15.33
C GLU A 11 44.63 2.15 16.27
N ASP A 12 43.45 2.75 16.43
CA ASP A 12 42.35 2.17 17.22
C ASP A 12 41.65 1.00 16.53
N GLY A 13 41.97 0.71 15.26
CA GLY A 13 41.38 -0.38 14.48
C GLY A 13 39.91 -0.19 14.08
N GLU A 14 39.25 0.85 14.61
CA GLU A 14 37.82 1.11 14.44
C GLU A 14 37.55 2.24 13.43
N HIS A 15 38.58 2.87 12.86
CA HIS A 15 38.42 4.00 11.94
C HIS A 15 39.32 3.90 10.72
N LEU A 16 38.80 4.35 9.58
CA LEU A 16 39.56 4.57 8.35
C LEU A 16 40.06 6.01 8.29
N LEU A 17 41.27 6.16 7.75
CA LEU A 17 41.86 7.45 7.41
C LEU A 17 41.69 7.69 5.91
N LEU A 18 41.05 8.80 5.56
CA LEU A 18 40.79 9.20 4.19
C LEU A 18 41.51 10.51 3.88
N SER A 19 41.86 10.70 2.62
CA SER A 19 42.40 11.95 2.09
C SER A 19 41.47 12.52 1.02
N GLY A 20 41.24 13.83 1.06
CA GLY A 20 40.54 14.56 0.00
C GLY A 20 41.49 15.36 -0.87
N ALA A 21 40.95 15.98 -1.92
CA ALA A 21 41.62 17.06 -2.66
C ALA A 21 42.30 18.08 -1.72
N GLU A 22 43.48 18.55 -2.13
CA GLU A 22 44.34 19.47 -1.36
C GLU A 22 44.92 18.91 -0.05
N GLY A 23 44.89 17.58 0.16
CA GLY A 23 45.58 16.94 1.27
C GLY A 23 44.83 16.98 2.61
N ALA A 24 43.58 17.43 2.60
CA ALA A 24 42.70 17.36 3.77
C ALA A 24 42.52 15.90 4.22
N ARG A 25 42.62 15.67 5.54
CA ARG A 25 42.48 14.33 6.14
C ARG A 25 41.14 14.21 6.85
N PHE A 26 40.46 13.11 6.62
CA PHE A 26 39.18 12.77 7.24
C PHE A 26 39.28 11.43 7.95
N ARG A 27 38.53 11.28 9.04
CA ARG A 27 38.41 10.04 9.78
C ARG A 27 36.97 9.54 9.67
N MET A 28 36.80 8.27 9.33
CA MET A 28 35.49 7.65 9.18
C MET A 28 35.41 6.39 10.05
N PRO A 29 34.39 6.22 10.90
CA PRO A 29 34.22 5.01 11.69
C PRO A 29 33.96 3.80 10.79
N VAL A 30 34.50 2.65 11.18
CA VAL A 30 34.21 1.34 10.59
C VAL A 30 32.98 0.78 11.28
N ASP A 31 31.84 1.37 10.97
CA ASP A 31 30.56 0.92 11.48
C ASP A 31 29.95 -0.19 10.61
N GLU A 32 28.85 -0.78 11.09
CA GLU A 32 28.14 -1.82 10.36
C GLU A 32 27.65 -1.37 8.96
N PRO A 33 27.13 -0.13 8.78
CA PRO A 33 26.85 0.42 7.46
C PRO A 33 28.04 0.39 6.48
N LEU A 34 29.22 0.84 6.91
CA LEU A 34 30.42 0.80 6.08
C LEU A 34 30.83 -0.64 5.75
N ARG A 35 30.81 -1.53 6.75
CA ARG A 35 31.11 -2.96 6.56
C ARG A 35 30.16 -3.63 5.56
N ALA A 36 28.87 -3.29 5.60
CA ALA A 36 27.88 -3.81 4.67
C ALA A 36 28.05 -3.25 3.25
N ALA A 37 28.46 -1.98 3.11
CA ALA A 37 28.72 -1.34 1.82
C ALA A 37 29.92 -1.98 1.10
N ILE A 38 30.98 -2.30 1.84
CA ILE A 38 32.21 -2.94 1.32
C ILE A 38 31.95 -4.39 0.86
N ARG A 39 31.04 -5.13 1.50
CA ARG A 39 30.72 -6.53 1.16
C ARG A 39 29.86 -6.71 -0.11
N HIS A 40 29.55 -5.64 -0.85
CA HIS A 40 28.71 -5.66 -2.06
C HIS A 40 27.27 -6.19 -1.86
N ASP A 41 26.70 -6.07 -0.67
CA ASP A 41 25.38 -6.64 -0.32
C ASP A 41 24.31 -5.52 -0.18
N ARG A 42 24.10 -4.73 -1.25
CA ARG A 42 23.10 -3.64 -1.33
C ARG A 42 21.70 -3.99 -0.79
N PRO A 43 21.17 -5.21 -0.96
CA PRO A 43 19.87 -5.60 -0.38
C PRO A 43 19.87 -5.67 1.15
N ARG A 44 21.02 -6.00 1.78
CA ARG A 44 21.14 -6.09 3.24
C ARG A 44 21.25 -4.73 3.91
N LEU A 45 21.85 -3.73 3.26
CA LEU A 45 21.89 -2.35 3.74
C LEU A 45 20.49 -1.75 3.91
N GLY A 46 19.58 -1.99 2.96
CA GLY A 46 18.17 -1.58 3.10
C GLY A 46 17.46 -2.31 4.25
N ARG A 47 17.83 -3.57 4.52
CA ARG A 47 17.27 -4.38 5.60
C ARG A 47 17.76 -3.91 6.99
N LEU A 48 19.05 -3.59 7.12
CA LEU A 48 19.64 -3.08 8.37
C LEU A 48 19.12 -1.68 8.72
N GLN A 49 18.87 -0.82 7.73
CA GLN A 49 18.20 0.47 7.94
C GLN A 49 16.73 0.31 8.39
N THR A 50 16.06 -0.78 7.97
CA THR A 50 14.67 -1.06 8.35
C THR A 50 14.56 -1.70 9.74
N GLU A 51 15.58 -2.44 10.19
CA GLU A 51 15.59 -3.13 11.50
C GLU A 51 15.93 -2.18 12.67
N ASN A 52 16.60 -1.05 12.41
CA ASN A 52 17.01 -0.10 13.45
C ASN A 52 15.98 0.99 13.80
N ASP A 53 14.90 1.13 13.02
CA ASP A 53 14.00 2.28 13.10
C ASP A 53 12.72 2.03 13.94
N GLY A 54 12.54 0.85 14.53
CA GLY A 54 11.43 0.51 15.44
C GLY A 54 10.00 0.62 14.86
N GLY A 55 9.85 1.12 13.64
CA GLY A 55 8.57 1.36 12.95
C GLY A 55 8.09 0.21 12.09
N LEU A 56 6.88 0.34 11.57
CA LEU A 56 6.28 -0.64 10.66
C LEU A 56 7.13 -0.82 9.39
N ARG A 57 7.17 -2.05 8.86
CA ARG A 57 7.88 -2.34 7.61
C ARG A 57 7.04 -1.84 6.43
N PRO A 58 7.65 -1.61 5.25
CA PRO A 58 6.89 -1.25 4.04
C PRO A 58 5.74 -2.22 3.74
N ARG A 59 5.94 -3.52 3.97
CA ARG A 59 4.88 -4.54 3.80
C ARG A 59 3.67 -4.26 4.70
N ASP A 60 3.91 -3.87 5.94
CA ASP A 60 2.86 -3.64 6.94
C ASP A 60 2.11 -2.32 6.65
N VAL A 61 2.84 -1.29 6.20
CA VAL A 61 2.28 -0.05 5.65
C VAL A 61 1.35 -0.34 4.47
N GLN A 62 1.78 -1.18 3.53
CA GLN A 62 0.93 -1.59 2.41
C GLN A 62 -0.30 -2.37 2.87
N ALA A 63 -0.18 -3.21 3.90
CA ALA A 63 -1.30 -3.95 4.47
C ALA A 63 -2.35 -3.01 5.10
N LEU A 64 -1.92 -1.96 5.82
CA LEU A 64 -2.82 -0.94 6.37
C LEU A 64 -3.60 -0.20 5.27
N ILE A 65 -2.92 0.26 4.22
CA ILE A 65 -3.57 0.94 3.09
C ILE A 65 -4.53 0.00 2.37
N ARG A 66 -4.17 -1.29 2.22
CA ARG A 66 -5.04 -2.32 1.62
C ARG A 66 -6.26 -2.59 2.49
N ALA A 67 -6.13 -2.48 3.80
CA ALA A 67 -7.24 -2.60 4.75
C ALA A 67 -8.13 -1.35 4.81
N GLY A 68 -7.82 -0.30 4.03
CA GLY A 68 -8.64 0.90 3.89
C GLY A 68 -8.19 2.10 4.72
N ALA A 69 -7.05 2.02 5.42
CA ALA A 69 -6.50 3.16 6.14
C ALA A 69 -6.10 4.30 5.18
N SER A 70 -6.26 5.55 5.62
CA SER A 70 -5.78 6.70 4.85
C SER A 70 -4.25 6.81 4.91
N ALA A 71 -3.66 7.66 4.05
CA ALA A 71 -2.23 7.91 4.07
C ALA A 71 -1.78 8.49 5.42
N GLU A 72 -2.57 9.42 5.96
CA GLU A 72 -2.34 10.08 7.24
C GLU A 72 -2.44 9.10 8.42
N GLU A 73 -3.51 8.29 8.47
CA GLU A 73 -3.70 7.27 9.50
C GLU A 73 -2.58 6.22 9.44
N THR A 74 -2.16 5.83 8.23
CA THR A 74 -1.06 4.88 8.04
C THR A 74 0.27 5.49 8.48
N ALA A 75 0.52 6.77 8.16
CA ALA A 75 1.72 7.50 8.56
C ALA A 75 1.84 7.57 10.09
N GLU A 76 0.74 7.92 10.77
CA GLU A 76 0.66 7.94 12.23
C GLU A 76 0.98 6.57 12.84
N ARG A 77 0.34 5.51 12.35
CA ARG A 77 0.57 4.14 12.85
C ARG A 77 1.97 3.60 12.56
N ALA A 78 2.55 3.98 11.43
CA ALA A 78 3.87 3.53 11.01
C ALA A 78 5.01 4.33 11.65
N GLY A 79 4.72 5.49 12.25
CA GLY A 79 5.73 6.46 12.67
C GLY A 79 6.49 7.05 11.47
N TRP A 80 5.82 7.16 10.31
CA TRP A 80 6.44 7.64 9.07
C TRP A 80 5.94 9.05 8.71
N PRO A 81 6.75 9.86 8.01
CA PRO A 81 6.22 11.03 7.31
C PRO A 81 5.18 10.63 6.25
N VAL A 82 4.12 11.41 6.08
CA VAL A 82 3.05 11.11 5.12
C VAL A 82 3.57 11.05 3.68
N GLU A 83 4.58 11.86 3.34
CA GLU A 83 5.26 11.86 2.03
C GLU A 83 6.03 10.56 1.76
N LYS A 84 6.44 9.85 2.82
CA LYS A 84 7.00 8.50 2.70
C LYS A 84 5.89 7.51 2.36
N VAL A 85 4.72 7.60 3.01
CA VAL A 85 3.57 6.73 2.73
C VAL A 85 3.04 6.90 1.30
N HIS A 86 2.91 8.14 0.82
CA HIS A 86 2.47 8.43 -0.55
C HIS A 86 3.33 7.74 -1.64
N ARG A 87 4.63 7.52 -1.39
CA ARG A 87 5.50 6.78 -2.33
C ARG A 87 5.14 5.30 -2.46
N TYR A 88 4.48 4.72 -1.46
CA TYR A 88 4.07 3.33 -1.45
C TYR A 88 2.58 3.12 -1.76
N GLU A 89 1.73 4.13 -1.60
CA GLU A 89 0.27 3.95 -1.67
C GLU A 89 -0.24 3.68 -3.10
N GLY A 90 0.38 4.28 -4.12
CA GLY A 90 -0.12 4.26 -5.51
C GLY A 90 -0.46 2.86 -6.03
N PRO A 91 0.47 1.88 -5.94
CA PRO A 91 0.19 0.49 -6.33
C PRO A 91 -0.98 -0.16 -5.57
N ILE A 92 -1.20 0.18 -4.30
CA ILE A 92 -2.24 -0.42 -3.45
C ILE A 92 -3.60 0.22 -3.76
N LEU A 93 -3.65 1.53 -4.00
CA LEU A 93 -4.86 2.20 -4.46
C LEU A 93 -5.29 1.66 -5.84
N ALA A 94 -4.35 1.43 -6.76
CA ALA A 94 -4.64 0.81 -8.05
C ALA A 94 -5.15 -0.63 -7.91
N GLU A 95 -4.60 -1.42 -6.98
CA GLU A 95 -5.11 -2.75 -6.65
C GLU A 95 -6.57 -2.69 -6.16
N ARG A 96 -6.85 -1.80 -5.20
CA ARG A 96 -8.20 -1.60 -4.63
C ARG A 96 -9.21 -1.16 -5.70
N GLU A 97 -8.82 -0.22 -6.56
CA GLU A 97 -9.65 0.23 -7.67
C GLU A 97 -9.92 -0.92 -8.67
N HIS A 98 -8.89 -1.68 -9.02
CA HIS A 98 -9.01 -2.82 -9.92
C HIS A 98 -9.99 -3.87 -9.38
N VAL A 99 -9.89 -4.24 -8.11
CA VAL A 99 -10.79 -5.22 -7.49
C VAL A 99 -12.22 -4.69 -7.40
N ALA A 100 -12.42 -3.40 -7.08
CA ALA A 100 -13.73 -2.78 -7.12
C ALA A 100 -14.34 -2.84 -8.54
N GLY A 101 -13.53 -2.62 -9.57
CA GLY A 101 -13.90 -2.80 -10.97
C GLY A 101 -14.37 -4.22 -11.29
N LEU A 102 -13.58 -5.24 -10.91
CA LEU A 102 -13.94 -6.64 -11.11
C LEU A 102 -15.26 -7.02 -10.41
N ALA A 103 -15.45 -6.59 -9.18
CA ALA A 103 -16.68 -6.88 -8.43
C ALA A 103 -17.91 -6.20 -9.03
N ARG A 104 -17.76 -5.00 -9.60
CA ARG A 104 -18.86 -4.30 -10.31
C ARG A 104 -19.35 -5.08 -11.53
N GLU A 105 -18.47 -5.82 -12.18
CA GLU A 105 -18.78 -6.67 -13.35
C GLU A 105 -19.24 -8.08 -12.97
N ALA A 106 -18.99 -8.50 -11.73
CA ALA A 106 -19.43 -9.79 -11.23
C ALA A 106 -20.95 -9.93 -11.26
N ARG A 107 -21.42 -11.12 -11.65
CA ARG A 107 -22.84 -11.47 -11.66
C ARG A 107 -23.30 -11.89 -10.28
N LEU A 108 -24.46 -11.39 -9.87
CA LEU A 108 -25.03 -11.68 -8.57
C LEU A 108 -25.49 -13.13 -8.48
N ARG A 109 -25.00 -13.86 -7.46
CA ARG A 109 -25.54 -15.18 -7.13
C ARG A 109 -26.90 -15.01 -6.45
N THR A 110 -27.93 -15.76 -6.88
CA THR A 110 -29.21 -15.78 -6.16
C THR A 110 -29.25 -16.94 -5.17
N ARG A 111 -29.82 -16.70 -3.99
CA ARG A 111 -29.89 -17.65 -2.87
C ARG A 111 -30.56 -18.98 -3.21
N ASN A 112 -31.32 -19.04 -4.30
CA ASN A 112 -32.07 -20.22 -4.73
C ASN A 112 -31.47 -20.90 -5.98
N GLY A 113 -30.26 -20.52 -6.42
CA GLY A 113 -29.62 -21.10 -7.61
C GLY A 113 -30.32 -20.81 -8.96
N ALA A 114 -31.46 -20.12 -8.95
CA ALA A 114 -32.34 -19.95 -10.11
C ALA A 114 -31.77 -19.04 -11.20
N SER A 115 -30.68 -18.33 -10.93
CA SER A 115 -29.99 -17.50 -11.91
C SER A 115 -28.48 -17.70 -11.83
N THR A 116 -28.04 -18.95 -11.93
CA THR A 116 -26.66 -19.25 -12.30
C THR A 116 -26.57 -19.23 -13.83
N GLY A 117 -25.93 -18.22 -14.40
CA GLY A 117 -25.71 -18.15 -15.85
C GLY A 117 -25.69 -16.74 -16.43
N THR A 118 -25.66 -16.67 -17.76
CA THR A 118 -25.46 -15.42 -18.54
C THR A 118 -26.54 -14.35 -18.34
N SER A 119 -27.68 -14.73 -17.78
CA SER A 119 -28.84 -13.86 -17.56
C SER A 119 -28.84 -13.11 -16.21
N ALA A 120 -27.99 -13.49 -15.26
CA ALA A 120 -27.94 -12.79 -13.98
C ALA A 120 -27.38 -11.36 -14.14
N PRO A 121 -28.02 -10.34 -13.55
CA PRO A 121 -27.50 -8.98 -13.62
C PRO A 121 -26.18 -8.85 -12.87
N THR A 122 -25.33 -7.95 -13.34
CA THR A 122 -24.10 -7.57 -12.64
C THR A 122 -24.42 -6.78 -11.38
N LEU A 123 -23.47 -6.74 -10.43
CA LEU A 123 -23.57 -5.89 -9.26
C LEU A 123 -23.83 -4.42 -9.66
N SER A 124 -23.07 -3.90 -10.64
CA SER A 124 -23.21 -2.54 -11.13
C SER A 124 -24.60 -2.25 -11.71
N ALA A 125 -25.16 -3.16 -12.50
CA ALA A 125 -26.51 -3.00 -13.05
C ALA A 125 -27.56 -2.93 -11.93
N ARG A 126 -27.47 -3.85 -10.96
CA ARG A 126 -28.42 -3.91 -9.84
C ARG A 126 -28.31 -2.69 -8.92
N VAL A 127 -27.10 -2.24 -8.63
CA VAL A 127 -26.87 -1.02 -7.83
C VAL A 127 -27.41 0.21 -8.57
N SER A 128 -27.15 0.34 -9.85
CA SER A 128 -27.62 1.48 -10.65
C SER A 128 -29.14 1.61 -10.63
N GLU A 129 -29.86 0.49 -10.81
CA GLU A 129 -31.32 0.43 -10.68
C GLU A 129 -31.79 0.89 -9.29
N ARG A 130 -31.14 0.39 -8.23
CA ARG A 130 -31.47 0.70 -6.84
C ARG A 130 -31.16 2.14 -6.43
N LEU A 131 -30.13 2.77 -6.99
CA LEU A 131 -29.79 4.17 -6.75
C LEU A 131 -30.78 5.09 -7.46
N LYS A 132 -31.10 4.82 -8.73
CA LYS A 132 -32.12 5.57 -9.48
C LYS A 132 -33.48 5.55 -8.79
N GLY A 133 -33.90 4.39 -8.28
CA GLY A 133 -35.14 4.28 -7.49
C GLY A 133 -35.14 5.09 -6.18
N ARG A 134 -33.98 5.61 -5.75
CA ARG A 134 -33.82 6.50 -4.59
C ARG A 134 -33.56 7.96 -4.99
N GLY A 135 -33.63 8.29 -6.28
CA GLY A 135 -33.31 9.62 -6.79
C GLY A 135 -31.81 9.98 -6.72
N VAL A 136 -30.93 8.97 -6.65
CA VAL A 136 -29.48 9.15 -6.63
C VAL A 136 -28.95 8.86 -8.03
N ASP A 137 -28.19 9.79 -8.63
CA ASP A 137 -27.47 9.53 -9.87
C ASP A 137 -26.35 8.50 -9.57
N PRO A 138 -26.31 7.33 -10.23
CA PRO A 138 -25.25 6.36 -10.05
C PRO A 138 -23.84 6.88 -10.31
N LYS A 139 -23.67 7.98 -11.07
CA LYS A 139 -22.37 8.61 -11.33
C LYS A 139 -21.80 9.35 -10.12
N GLU A 140 -22.66 9.79 -9.21
CA GLU A 140 -22.29 10.47 -7.96
C GLU A 140 -21.89 9.48 -6.85
N ALA A 141 -21.97 8.19 -7.13
CA ALA A 141 -21.57 7.15 -6.19
C ALA A 141 -20.12 6.73 -6.43
N SER A 142 -19.32 6.66 -5.37
CA SER A 142 -17.93 6.21 -5.43
C SER A 142 -17.81 4.75 -5.02
N TRP A 143 -16.94 4.03 -5.72
CA TRP A 143 -16.63 2.63 -5.45
C TRP A 143 -15.22 2.50 -4.93
N ASP A 144 -15.02 1.59 -3.99
CA ASP A 144 -13.72 1.26 -3.43
C ASP A 144 -13.71 -0.22 -3.01
N SER A 145 -12.54 -0.77 -2.74
CA SER A 145 -12.43 -2.06 -2.09
C SER A 145 -11.31 -2.09 -1.06
N TRP A 146 -11.44 -2.96 -0.08
CA TRP A 146 -10.42 -3.19 0.94
C TRP A 146 -10.38 -4.64 1.35
N ARG A 147 -9.25 -5.04 1.93
CA ARG A 147 -9.03 -6.40 2.39
C ARG A 147 -8.22 -6.38 3.67
N ALA A 148 -8.79 -6.95 4.74
CA ALA A 148 -8.07 -7.27 5.96
C ALA A 148 -7.14 -8.48 5.73
N GLU A 149 -6.17 -8.69 6.63
CA GLU A 149 -5.16 -9.75 6.48
C GLU A 149 -5.85 -11.11 6.22
N ASP A 150 -5.53 -11.70 5.06
CA ASP A 150 -6.03 -12.99 4.54
C ASP A 150 -7.55 -13.16 4.36
N GLY A 151 -8.37 -12.11 4.54
CA GLY A 151 -9.84 -12.18 4.36
C GLY A 151 -10.32 -12.07 2.89
N PRO A 152 -11.64 -12.19 2.60
CA PRO A 152 -12.16 -11.82 1.30
C PRO A 152 -12.07 -10.30 1.08
N TRP A 153 -12.14 -9.86 -0.18
CA TRP A 153 -12.26 -8.44 -0.46
C TRP A 153 -13.64 -7.94 -0.02
N THR A 154 -13.70 -6.79 0.61
CA THR A 154 -14.94 -6.07 0.81
C THR A 154 -14.99 -4.95 -0.21
N VAL A 155 -16.01 -4.97 -1.06
CA VAL A 155 -16.27 -3.91 -2.02
C VAL A 155 -17.33 -2.99 -1.46
N VAL A 156 -17.09 -1.69 -1.58
CA VAL A 156 -17.90 -0.66 -0.96
C VAL A 156 -18.35 0.37 -1.96
N LEU A 157 -19.62 0.73 -1.82
CA LEU A 157 -20.24 1.84 -2.52
C LEU A 157 -20.58 2.92 -1.51
N THR A 158 -20.13 4.13 -1.77
CA THR A 158 -20.47 5.33 -1.00
C THR A 158 -21.33 6.25 -1.87
N PHE A 159 -22.44 6.74 -1.34
CA PHE A 159 -23.38 7.60 -2.06
C PHE A 159 -24.16 8.51 -1.13
N ALA A 160 -24.59 9.69 -1.61
CA ALA A 160 -25.45 10.59 -0.85
C ALA A 160 -26.93 10.25 -1.06
N ALA A 161 -27.69 10.09 0.03
CA ALA A 161 -29.15 9.86 -0.05
C ALA A 161 -29.88 10.36 1.20
N GLY A 162 -30.85 11.25 0.98
CA GLY A 162 -31.63 11.88 2.06
C GLY A 162 -30.77 12.76 2.97
N GLY A 163 -29.94 13.62 2.37
CA GLY A 163 -29.12 14.61 3.09
C GLY A 163 -27.92 14.05 3.85
N ARG A 164 -27.59 12.77 3.69
CA ARG A 164 -26.44 12.13 4.35
C ARG A 164 -25.69 11.20 3.41
N GLN A 165 -24.40 11.04 3.66
CA GLN A 165 -23.60 9.99 3.05
C GLN A 165 -24.04 8.62 3.61
N ARG A 166 -24.11 7.64 2.72
CA ARG A 166 -24.46 6.26 3.03
C ARG A 166 -23.48 5.32 2.37
N GLN A 167 -23.42 4.11 2.91
CA GLN A 167 -22.52 3.08 2.45
C GLN A 167 -23.28 1.76 2.26
N ALA A 168 -22.91 1.03 1.22
CA ALA A 168 -23.26 -0.38 1.03
C ALA A 168 -21.98 -1.18 0.82
N SER A 169 -21.94 -2.41 1.30
CA SER A 169 -20.76 -3.27 1.23
C SER A 169 -21.12 -4.69 0.84
N TRP A 170 -20.23 -5.34 0.11
CA TRP A 170 -20.35 -6.73 -0.30
C TRP A 170 -19.02 -7.46 -0.10
N SER A 171 -19.09 -8.74 0.24
CA SER A 171 -17.92 -9.62 0.21
C SER A 171 -17.70 -10.08 -1.23
N PHE A 172 -16.46 -10.06 -1.69
CA PHE A 172 -16.05 -10.45 -3.02
C PHE A 172 -14.85 -11.41 -2.93
N ASP A 173 -14.99 -12.55 -3.59
CA ASP A 173 -13.92 -13.52 -3.74
C ASP A 173 -13.37 -13.46 -5.17
N LEU A 174 -12.06 -13.23 -5.29
CA LEU A 174 -11.36 -13.12 -6.57
C LEU A 174 -11.32 -14.44 -7.35
N ALA A 175 -11.25 -15.58 -6.66
CA ALA A 175 -11.19 -16.90 -7.29
C ALA A 175 -12.53 -17.26 -7.94
N ASP A 176 -13.61 -16.94 -7.22
CA ASP A 176 -14.98 -17.24 -7.61
C ASP A 176 -15.62 -16.18 -8.52
N ARG A 177 -15.02 -14.98 -8.60
CA ARG A 177 -15.55 -13.77 -9.25
C ARG A 177 -17.03 -13.56 -8.96
N ALA A 178 -17.40 -13.70 -7.70
CA ALA A 178 -18.78 -13.65 -7.26
C ALA A 178 -18.95 -12.71 -6.07
N VAL A 179 -20.13 -12.09 -6.05
CA VAL A 179 -20.62 -11.16 -5.03
C VAL A 179 -21.90 -11.73 -4.44
#